data_AF-A0AAV4MQ68-F1
#
_entry.id   AF-A0AAV4MQ68-F1
#
_cell.length_a   1.000
_cell.length_b   1.000
_cell.length_c   1.000
_cell.angle_alpha   90.00
_cell.angle_beta   90.00
_cell.angle_gamma   90.00
#
_symmetry.space_group_name_H-M   'P 1'
#
loop_
_entity.id
_entity.type
_entity.pdbx_description
1 polymer ?
#
loop_
_entity_poly.entity_id
_entity_poly.type
_entity_poly.pdbx_seq_one_letter_code
_entity_poly.pdbx_strand_id
1 'polypeptide(L)' 'MDYLASMKVVHRDLAARNVLVASGKILKISDFGLSRDVYEGDTYLKMSK' A
#
# COMPACT_ATOMS: atom_id res chain seq x y z
N MET A 1 4.25 7.01 -5.31
CA MET A 1 4.47 5.83 -4.43
C MET A 1 5.79 5.92 -3.67
N ASP A 2 6.66 6.83 -4.08
CA ASP A 2 8.01 7.02 -3.54
C ASP A 2 8.05 7.19 -2.02
N TYR A 3 7.07 7.89 -1.43
CA TYR A 3 6.96 8.03 0.02
C TYR A 3 6.74 6.68 0.74
N LEU A 4 5.86 5.82 0.23
CA LEU A 4 5.66 4.49 0.83
C LEU A 4 6.93 3.63 0.66
N ALA A 5 7.60 3.75 -0.49
CA ALA A 5 8.85 3.05 -0.75
C ALA A 5 9.98 3.51 0.18
N SER A 6 10.13 4.82 0.43
CA SER A 6 11.12 5.35 1.38
C SER A 6 10.84 4.94 2.81
N MET A 7 9.55 4.77 3.14
CA MET A 7 9.10 4.21 4.42
C MET A 7 9.17 2.68 4.47
N LYS A 8 9.55 2.02 3.36
CA LYS A 8 9.66 0.56 3.23
C LYS A 8 8.35 -0.15 3.55
N VAL A 9 7.25 0.44 3.09
CA VAL A 9 5.88 -0.09 3.21
C VAL A 9 5.39 -0.50 1.82
N VAL A 10 4.88 -1.73 1.71
CA VAL A 10 4.21 -2.21 0.51
C VAL A 10 2.69 -2.24 0.76
N HIS A 11 1.93 -1.49 -0.03
CA HIS A 11 0.47 -1.35 0.15
C HIS A 11 -0.32 -2.64 -0.16
N ARG A 12 0.15 -3.42 -1.16
CA ARG A 12 -0.45 -4.66 -1.71
C ARG A 12 -1.86 -4.59 -2.28
N ASP A 13 -2.65 -3.55 -1.97
CA ASP A 13 -3.97 -3.31 -2.59
C ASP A 13 -4.13 -1.87 -3.09
N LEU A 14 -3.27 -1.44 -4.00
CA LEU A 14 -3.41 -0.13 -4.63
C LEU A 14 -4.42 -0.20 -5.78
N ALA A 15 -5.64 0.30 -5.53
CA ALA A 15 -6.72 0.37 -6.51
C ALA A 15 -7.47 1.71 -6.38
N ALA A 16 -8.22 2.10 -7.43
CA ALA A 16 -8.97 3.37 -7.44
C ALA A 16 -9.93 3.51 -6.24
N ARG A 17 -10.54 2.41 -5.79
CA ARG A 17 -11.39 2.37 -4.58
C ARG A 17 -10.66 2.76 -3.28
N ASN A 18 -9.35 2.58 -3.24
CA ASN A 18 -8.47 2.85 -2.10
C ASN A 18 -7.73 4.19 -2.27
N VAL A 19 -8.20 5.06 -3.17
CA VAL A 19 -7.71 6.42 -3.36
C VAL A 19 -8.84 7.39 -3.05
N LEU A 20 -8.68 8.16 -1.99
CA LEU A 20 -9.63 9.17 -1.55
C LEU A 20 -9.38 10.49 -2.27
N VAL A 21 -10.46 11.17 -2.67
CA VAL A 21 -10.39 12.53 -3.23
C VAL A 21 -10.77 13.52 -2.13
N ALA A 22 -9.77 14.27 -1.64
CA ALA A 22 -9.98 15.33 -0.68
C ALA A 22 -10.32 16.67 -1.38
N SER A 23 -10.62 17.69 -0.57
CA SER A 23 -10.82 19.06 -1.07
C SER A 23 -9.63 19.52 -1.92
N GLY A 24 -9.91 20.29 -2.96
CA GLY A 24 -8.88 20.74 -3.91
C GLY A 24 -8.40 19.64 -4.88
N LYS A 25 -9.18 18.56 -5.07
CA LYS A 25 -8.81 17.43 -5.94
C LYS A 25 -7.49 16.76 -5.54
N ILE A 26 -7.15 16.79 -4.26
CA ILE A 26 -5.96 16.15 -3.71
C ILE A 26 -6.25 14.67 -3.50
N LEU A 27 -5.41 13.80 -4.06
CA LEU A 27 -5.55 12.35 -3.91
C LEU A 27 -4.78 11.86 -2.67
N LYS A 28 -5.40 11.00 -1.86
CA LYS A 28 -4.79 10.37 -0.68
C LYS A 28 -4.96 8.86 -0.75
N ILE A 29 -3.88 8.12 -0.51
CA ILE A 29 -3.90 6.66 -0.44
C ILE A 29 -4.55 6.24 0.89
N SER A 30 -5.44 5.26 0.85
CA SER A 30 -6.14 4.71 2.03
C SER A 30 -6.18 3.19 1.99
N ASP A 31 -6.69 2.59 3.07
CA ASP A 31 -6.86 1.14 3.23
C ASP A 31 -5.54 0.35 3.24
N PHE A 32 -4.81 0.51 4.36
CA PHE A 32 -3.56 -0.19 4.64
C PHE A 32 -3.79 -1.57 5.30
N GLY A 33 -5.01 -2.11 5.31
CA GLY A 33 -5.34 -3.38 5.98
C GLY A 33 -4.55 -4.58 5.43
N LEU A 34 -4.04 -4.48 4.20
CA LEU A 34 -3.16 -5.47 3.58
C LEU A 34 -1.71 -5.00 3.47
N SER A 35 -1.31 -3.89 4.09
CA SER A 35 0.07 -3.41 3.98
C SER A 35 1.06 -4.26 4.78
N ARG A 36 2.34 -4.26 4.37
CA ARG A 36 3.44 -4.94 5.07
C ARG A 36 4.72 -4.09 5.06
N ASP A 37 5.50 -4.20 6.14
CA ASP A 37 6.88 -3.73 6.18
C ASP A 37 7.77 -4.67 5.35
N VAL A 38 8.73 -4.10 4.62
CA VAL A 38 9.69 -4.86 3.79
C VAL A 38 10.69 -5.65 4.65
N TYR A 39 10.89 -5.30 5.93
CA TYR A 39 11.86 -5.98 6.80
C TYR A 39 11.31 -7.12 7.67
N GLU A 40 9.99 -7.30 7.77
CA GLU A 40 9.41 -8.48 8.42
C GLU A 40 9.50 -9.69 7.48
N GLY A 41 10.73 -10.20 7.33
CA GLY A 41 11.08 -11.57 7.69
C GLY A 41 10.49 -12.76 6.95
N ASP A 42 9.47 -12.61 6.09
CA ASP A 42 8.97 -13.71 5.28
C ASP A 42 8.82 -13.27 3.83
N THR A 43 9.89 -13.57 3.10
CA THR A 43 9.93 -13.92 1.68
C THR A 43 8.54 -14.07 1.07
N TYR A 44 8.27 -13.35 -0.01
CA TYR A 44 7.05 -13.39 -0.82
C TYR A 44 6.64 -14.83 -1.21
N LEU A 45 6.00 -15.56 -0.30
CA LEU A 45 5.38 -16.85 -0.59
C LEU A 45 4.04 -16.56 -1.22
N LYS A 46 4.01 -16.63 -2.56
CA LYS A 46 2.76 -16.70 -3.32
C LYS A 46 2.07 -18.01 -2.94
N MET A 47 1.18 -17.97 -1.95
CA MET A 47 0.23 -19.05 -1.74
C MET A 47 -0.80 -19.00 -2.87
N SER A 48 -0.54 -19.74 -3.94
CA SER A 48 -1.58 -20.11 -4.90
C SER A 48 -2.43 -21.19 -4.24
N LYS A 49 -3.74 -20.98 -4.20
CA LYS A 49 -4.71 -22.04 -3.96
C LYS A 49 -4.97 -22.79 -5.27
#